data_AF-A0A7J2H772-F1
#
_entry.id   AF-A0A7J2H772-F1
#
_cell.length_a   1.000
_cell.length_b   1.000
_cell.length_c   1.000
_cell.angle_alpha   90.00
_cell.angle_beta   90.00
_cell.angle_gamma   90.00
#
_symmetry.space_group_name_H-M   'P 1'
#
loop_
_entity.id
_entity.type
_entity.pdbx_description
1 polymer ?
#
loop_
_entity_poly.entity_id
_entity_poly.type
_entity_poly.pdbx_seq_one_letter_code
_entity_poly.pdbx_strand_id
1 'polypeptide(L)'
;FPFGHGLSYTEFKYSDLRISVDEESYKVTITVTVENVGDREGDEVVQLYLHDPVASVVRPLKELRGFKRVRLKPGERETVTFTLTPDDLALIDADMRRVVEPGEFEVMVGSSSEDLRLKGSFHVRRRLAAEFEIVEVRRRDEQGLVAVEVIIKNSGVVTDMANVKLLVDGGEAASKTVKLAPGEARKVEFKLEKGKWEEVRVVLDV
;
A
#
# COMPACT_ATOMS: atom_id res chain seq x y z
N PHE A 1 18.65 -5.48 -23.44
CA PHE A 1 18.94 -5.46 -21.99
C PHE A 1 17.63 -5.24 -21.24
N PRO A 2 17.30 -6.08 -20.26
CA PRO A 2 16.06 -5.97 -19.48
C PRO A 2 16.15 -4.88 -18.41
N PHE A 3 15.00 -4.54 -17.82
CA PHE A 3 14.94 -3.59 -16.71
C PHE A 3 15.74 -4.11 -15.50
N GLY A 4 16.51 -3.22 -14.87
CA GLY A 4 17.36 -3.55 -13.71
C GLY A 4 18.66 -4.28 -14.05
N HIS A 5 19.00 -4.49 -15.32
CA HIS A 5 20.24 -5.15 -15.71
C HIS A 5 21.47 -4.27 -15.43
N GLY A 6 22.45 -4.84 -14.72
CA GLY A 6 23.75 -4.24 -14.49
C GLY A 6 24.82 -5.33 -14.42
N LEU A 7 25.93 -5.14 -15.14
CA LEU A 7 27.07 -6.04 -15.03
C LEU A 7 27.93 -5.63 -13.83
N SER A 8 28.49 -6.63 -13.14
CA SER A 8 29.49 -6.43 -12.10
C SER A 8 30.78 -7.13 -12.48
N TYR A 9 31.91 -6.62 -11.95
CA TYR A 9 33.21 -7.28 -12.05
C TYR A 9 33.39 -8.40 -11.02
N THR A 10 32.37 -8.66 -10.19
CA THR A 10 32.30 -9.77 -9.25
C THR A 10 30.97 -10.51 -9.38
N GLU A 11 30.89 -11.69 -8.78
CA GLU A 11 29.69 -12.53 -8.78
C GLU A 11 29.05 -12.56 -7.39
N PHE A 12 27.72 -12.50 -7.35
CA PHE A 12 26.95 -12.54 -6.10
C PHE A 12 26.04 -13.75 -6.06
N LYS A 13 26.03 -14.47 -4.94
CA LYS A 13 25.12 -15.58 -4.70
C LYS A 13 23.99 -15.15 -3.78
N TYR A 14 22.79 -15.63 -4.08
CA TYR A 14 21.58 -15.37 -3.31
C TYR A 14 21.14 -16.67 -2.65
N SER A 15 20.81 -16.63 -1.36
CA SER A 15 20.33 -17.79 -0.60
C SER A 15 19.33 -17.40 0.49
N ASP A 16 18.77 -18.40 1.15
CA ASP A 16 17.99 -18.23 2.40
C ASP A 16 16.81 -17.26 2.28
N LEU A 17 16.06 -17.34 1.18
CA LEU A 17 14.80 -16.60 1.05
C LEU A 17 13.82 -17.03 2.15
N ARG A 18 13.39 -16.08 2.97
CA ARG A 18 12.35 -16.28 3.99
C ARG A 18 11.29 -15.23 3.81
N ILE A 19 10.04 -15.65 3.98
CA ILE A 19 8.85 -14.80 3.86
C ILE A 19 8.04 -15.01 5.14
N SER A 20 7.70 -13.93 5.82
CA SER A 20 6.78 -13.95 6.96
C SER A 20 5.68 -12.93 6.76
N VAL A 21 4.45 -13.30 7.15
CA VAL A 21 3.28 -12.43 7.09
C VAL A 21 2.80 -12.21 8.51
N ASP A 22 2.64 -10.95 8.89
CA ASP A 22 1.98 -10.55 10.12
C ASP A 22 0.46 -10.56 9.88
N GLU A 23 -0.29 -11.42 10.56
CA GLU A 23 -1.72 -11.63 10.30
C GLU A 23 -2.61 -10.47 10.80
N GLU A 24 -2.10 -9.60 11.68
CA GLU A 24 -2.85 -8.46 12.21
C GLU A 24 -2.71 -7.23 11.31
N SER A 25 -1.47 -6.90 10.95
CA SER A 25 -1.12 -5.74 10.13
C SER A 25 -1.01 -6.03 8.64
N TYR A 26 -1.00 -7.32 8.26
CA TYR A 26 -0.78 -7.81 6.89
C TYR A 26 0.54 -7.36 6.28
N LYS A 27 1.51 -6.99 7.12
CA LYS A 27 2.86 -6.68 6.66
C LYS A 27 3.58 -7.95 6.29
N VAL A 28 4.24 -7.93 5.14
CA VAL A 28 5.04 -9.06 4.64
C VAL A 28 6.52 -8.69 4.75
N THR A 29 7.27 -9.48 5.50
CA THR A 29 8.72 -9.33 5.61
C THR A 29 9.41 -10.40 4.77
N ILE A 30 10.26 -9.96 3.85
CA ILE A 30 11.01 -10.83 2.95
C ILE A 30 12.49 -10.62 3.21
N THR A 31 13.20 -11.67 3.57
CA THR A 31 14.65 -11.62 3.81
C THR A 31 15.38 -12.53 2.84
N VAL A 32 16.53 -12.09 2.35
CA VAL A 32 17.43 -12.86 1.50
C VAL A 32 18.86 -12.64 1.95
N THR A 33 19.69 -13.67 1.92
CA THR A 33 21.14 -13.53 2.12
C THR A 33 21.81 -13.35 0.77
N VAL A 34 22.67 -12.34 0.68
CA VAL A 34 23.49 -12.06 -0.50
C VAL A 34 24.95 -12.14 -0.12
N GLU A 35 25.72 -12.92 -0.86
CA GLU A 35 27.15 -13.17 -0.64
C GLU A 35 27.93 -12.78 -1.89
N ASN A 36 29.04 -12.07 -1.73
CA ASN A 36 29.98 -11.86 -2.82
C ASN A 36 30.92 -13.07 -2.91
N VAL A 37 30.75 -13.88 -3.95
CA VAL A 37 31.50 -15.12 -4.16
C VAL A 37 32.67 -14.95 -5.14
N GLY A 38 32.86 -13.76 -5.69
CA GLY A 38 34.00 -13.46 -6.56
C GLY A 38 35.21 -12.85 -5.81
N ASP A 39 36.28 -12.58 -6.56
CA ASP A 39 37.58 -12.17 -6.01
C ASP A 39 37.74 -10.65 -5.81
N ARG A 40 36.71 -9.86 -6.13
CA ARG A 40 36.75 -8.39 -6.05
C ARG A 40 35.58 -7.86 -5.23
N GLU A 41 35.82 -6.76 -4.53
CA GLU A 41 34.74 -5.99 -3.93
C GLU A 41 33.79 -5.47 -5.02
N GLY A 42 32.49 -5.45 -4.73
CA GLY A 42 31.49 -4.91 -5.66
C GLY A 42 30.21 -4.47 -4.97
N ASP A 43 29.41 -3.72 -5.72
CA ASP A 43 28.04 -3.37 -5.36
C ASP A 43 27.05 -4.30 -6.07
N GLU A 44 26.03 -4.76 -5.35
CA GLU A 44 24.89 -5.54 -5.86
C GLU A 44 23.60 -4.80 -5.56
N VAL A 45 22.67 -4.77 -6.53
CA VAL A 45 21.35 -4.16 -6.36
C VAL A 45 20.31 -5.27 -6.34
N VAL A 46 19.99 -5.72 -5.14
CA VAL A 46 18.98 -6.75 -4.86
C VAL A 46 17.61 -6.20 -5.17
N GLN A 47 16.89 -6.83 -6.10
CA GLN A 47 15.56 -6.40 -6.55
C GLN A 47 14.50 -7.40 -6.12
N LEU A 48 13.41 -6.89 -5.57
CA LEU A 48 12.21 -7.63 -5.18
C LEU A 48 11.08 -7.34 -6.17
N TYR A 49 10.59 -8.41 -6.79
CA TYR A 49 9.45 -8.40 -7.68
C TYR A 49 8.29 -9.20 -7.08
N LEU A 50 7.06 -8.73 -7.33
CA LEU A 50 5.84 -9.49 -7.08
C LEU A 50 5.15 -9.85 -8.38
N HIS A 51 4.42 -10.96 -8.34
CA HIS A 51 3.42 -11.33 -9.33
C HIS A 51 2.17 -11.81 -8.60
N ASP A 52 1.04 -11.33 -9.09
CA ASP A 52 -0.29 -11.62 -8.57
C ASP A 52 -1.04 -12.35 -9.70
N PRO A 53 -1.00 -13.70 -9.70
CA PRO A 53 -1.41 -14.53 -10.83
C PRO A 53 -2.93 -14.56 -11.02
N VAL A 54 -3.71 -14.25 -9.98
CA VAL A 54 -5.17 -14.30 -10.00
C VAL A 54 -5.71 -13.01 -9.41
N ALA A 55 -6.01 -12.05 -10.28
CA ALA A 55 -6.61 -10.77 -9.94
C ALA A 55 -7.85 -10.51 -10.81
N SER A 56 -8.80 -9.73 -10.29
CA SER A 56 -10.01 -9.32 -11.01
C SER A 56 -9.72 -8.39 -12.20
N VAL A 57 -8.57 -7.71 -12.16
CA VAL A 57 -8.06 -6.84 -13.22
C VAL A 57 -6.74 -7.37 -13.75
N VAL A 58 -6.43 -7.07 -15.01
CA VAL A 58 -5.16 -7.51 -15.62
C VAL A 58 -3.98 -6.92 -14.87
N ARG A 59 -3.05 -7.77 -14.43
CA ARG A 59 -1.84 -7.38 -13.73
C ARG A 59 -0.56 -7.66 -14.55
N PRO A 60 0.50 -6.86 -14.35
CA PRO A 60 1.81 -7.17 -14.90
C PRO A 60 2.34 -8.51 -14.39
N LEU A 61 3.04 -9.24 -15.25
CA LEU A 61 3.69 -10.50 -14.88
C LEU A 61 4.77 -10.34 -13.81
N LYS A 62 5.35 -9.14 -13.68
CA LYS A 62 6.36 -8.78 -12.68
C LYS A 62 6.25 -7.30 -12.36
N GLU A 63 6.15 -6.96 -11.08
CA GLU A 63 6.18 -5.58 -10.61
C GLU A 63 7.32 -5.41 -9.60
N LEU A 64 8.22 -4.45 -9.82
CA LEU A 64 9.25 -4.12 -8.85
C LEU A 64 8.59 -3.49 -7.62
N ARG A 65 8.76 -4.12 -6.45
CA ARG A 65 8.21 -3.64 -5.17
C ARG A 65 9.26 -3.16 -4.18
N GLY A 66 10.53 -3.45 -4.44
CA GLY A 66 11.62 -2.89 -3.66
C GLY A 66 12.97 -3.19 -4.28
N PHE A 67 13.97 -2.41 -3.91
CA PHE A 67 15.36 -2.71 -4.22
C PHE A 67 16.27 -2.20 -3.11
N LYS A 68 17.41 -2.86 -2.92
CA LYS A 68 18.44 -2.45 -1.96
C LYS A 68 19.81 -2.66 -2.57
N ARG A 69 20.67 -1.64 -2.47
CA ARG A 69 22.07 -1.74 -2.86
C ARG A 69 22.91 -2.15 -1.65
N VAL A 70 23.72 -3.20 -1.81
CA VAL A 70 24.70 -3.66 -0.82
C VAL A 70 26.09 -3.61 -1.45
N ARG A 71 27.10 -3.33 -0.63
CA ARG A 71 28.50 -3.35 -1.05
C ARG A 71 29.23 -4.38 -0.22
N LEU A 72 29.81 -5.37 -0.87
CA LEU A 72 30.37 -6.54 -0.19
C LEU A 72 31.79 -6.80 -0.69
N LYS A 73 32.69 -7.09 0.25
CA LYS A 73 34.03 -7.63 -0.04
C LYS A 73 33.95 -9.10 -0.44
N PRO A 74 34.99 -9.66 -1.08
CA PRO A 74 35.08 -11.10 -1.35
C PRO A 74 34.80 -11.95 -0.11
N GLY A 75 33.86 -12.89 -0.21
CA GLY A 75 33.42 -13.78 0.88
C GLY A 75 32.52 -13.13 1.93
N GLU A 76 32.20 -11.84 1.80
CA GLU A 76 31.27 -11.15 2.71
C GLU A 76 29.83 -11.46 2.34
N ARG A 77 28.97 -11.56 3.36
CA ARG A 77 27.53 -11.80 3.22
C ARG A 77 26.73 -10.81 4.04
N GLU A 78 25.61 -10.37 3.47
CA GLU A 78 24.65 -9.48 4.12
C GLU A 78 23.23 -10.03 3.95
N THR A 79 22.40 -9.85 4.98
CA THR A 79 20.98 -10.17 4.88
C THR A 79 20.19 -8.92 4.52
N VAL A 80 19.55 -8.96 3.37
CA VAL A 80 18.71 -7.88 2.84
C VAL A 80 17.27 -8.14 3.22
N THR A 81 16.65 -7.17 3.88
CA THR A 81 15.24 -7.24 4.32
C THR A 81 14.38 -6.25 3.54
N PHE A 82 13.26 -6.72 3.01
CA PHE A 82 12.17 -5.92 2.45
C PHE A 82 10.93 -6.05 3.33
N THR A 83 10.18 -4.97 3.48
CA THR A 83 8.90 -4.96 4.17
C THR A 83 7.86 -4.37 3.23
N LEU A 84 6.85 -5.17 2.91
CA LEU A 84 5.70 -4.77 2.12
C LEU A 84 4.51 -4.56 3.05
N THR A 85 3.75 -3.52 2.78
CA THR A 85 2.49 -3.19 3.43
C THR A 85 1.32 -3.61 2.52
N PRO A 86 0.07 -3.67 3.03
CA PRO A 86 -1.09 -3.90 2.17
C PRO A 86 -1.20 -2.91 1.01
N ASP A 87 -0.75 -1.68 1.22
CA ASP A 87 -0.66 -0.66 0.16
C ASP A 87 0.25 -1.06 -1.00
N ASP A 88 1.32 -1.81 -0.73
CA ASP A 88 2.24 -2.35 -1.73
C ASP A 88 1.66 -3.56 -2.46
N LEU A 89 0.60 -4.19 -1.94
CA LEU A 89 -0.08 -5.32 -2.57
C LEU A 89 -1.33 -4.88 -3.34
N ALA A 90 -1.90 -3.72 -2.94
CA ALA A 90 -3.18 -3.26 -3.41
C ALA A 90 -3.21 -2.94 -4.91
N LEU A 91 -4.38 -3.19 -5.50
CA LEU A 91 -4.77 -2.79 -6.84
C LEU A 91 -5.99 -1.87 -6.77
N ILE A 92 -6.35 -1.26 -7.89
CA ILE A 92 -7.61 -0.52 -8.05
C ILE A 92 -8.62 -1.48 -8.70
N ASP A 93 -9.71 -1.79 -7.99
CA ASP A 93 -10.77 -2.68 -8.49
C ASP A 93 -11.71 -1.98 -9.49
N ALA A 94 -12.67 -2.72 -10.03
CA ALA A 94 -13.62 -2.20 -11.02
C ALA A 94 -14.51 -1.05 -10.49
N ASP A 95 -14.65 -0.95 -9.16
CA ASP A 95 -15.39 0.12 -8.49
C ASP A 95 -14.48 1.30 -8.11
N MET A 96 -13.25 1.33 -8.64
CA MET A 96 -12.23 2.35 -8.36
C MET A 96 -11.75 2.39 -6.91
N ARG A 97 -11.83 1.27 -6.19
CA ARG A 97 -11.40 1.15 -4.78
C ARG A 97 -10.04 0.50 -4.67
N ARG A 98 -9.23 0.95 -3.70
CA ARG A 98 -7.92 0.33 -3.43
C ARG A 98 -8.09 -0.88 -2.53
N VAL A 99 -7.79 -2.06 -3.07
CA VAL A 99 -8.02 -3.34 -2.39
C VAL A 99 -6.87 -4.31 -2.60
N VAL A 100 -6.65 -5.18 -1.63
CA VAL A 100 -5.86 -6.41 -1.81
C VAL A 100 -6.84 -7.56 -1.92
N GLU A 101 -6.80 -8.27 -3.04
CA GLU A 101 -7.65 -9.42 -3.26
C GLU A 101 -7.08 -10.65 -2.56
N PRO A 102 -7.94 -11.57 -2.06
CA PRO A 102 -7.47 -12.81 -1.50
C PRO A 102 -6.86 -13.68 -2.60
N GLY A 103 -5.67 -14.23 -2.35
CA GLY A 103 -4.94 -14.97 -3.37
C GLY A 103 -3.50 -15.26 -2.95
N GLU A 104 -2.81 -16.00 -3.81
CA GLU A 104 -1.38 -16.23 -3.70
C GLU A 104 -0.63 -15.07 -4.35
N PHE A 105 0.43 -14.58 -3.69
CA PHE A 105 1.38 -13.64 -4.26
C PHE A 105 2.71 -14.34 -4.45
N GLU A 106 3.21 -14.36 -5.67
CA GLU A 106 4.54 -14.87 -5.98
C GLU A 106 5.59 -13.79 -5.69
N VAL A 107 6.60 -14.17 -4.92
CA VAL A 107 7.76 -13.35 -4.58
C VAL A 107 8.94 -13.82 -5.42
N MET A 108 9.59 -12.89 -6.11
CA MET A 108 10.77 -13.16 -6.91
C MET A 108 11.88 -12.19 -6.54
N VAL A 109 13.08 -12.71 -6.26
CA VAL A 109 14.24 -11.90 -5.90
C VAL A 109 15.37 -12.18 -6.87
N GLY A 110 16.01 -11.12 -7.35
CA GLY A 110 17.04 -11.24 -8.38
C GLY A 110 17.91 -10.00 -8.53
N SER A 111 18.82 -10.07 -9.50
CA SER A 111 19.72 -8.97 -9.88
C SER A 111 19.11 -8.10 -10.99
N SER A 112 18.10 -8.59 -11.70
CA SER A 112 17.35 -7.85 -12.73
C SER A 112 15.98 -8.49 -12.97
N SER A 113 15.14 -7.84 -13.79
CA SER A 113 13.81 -8.38 -14.13
C SER A 113 13.83 -9.73 -14.89
N GLU A 114 14.94 -10.10 -15.52
CA GLU A 114 15.12 -11.41 -16.18
C GLU A 114 16.06 -12.37 -15.42
N ASP A 115 16.96 -11.87 -14.57
CA ASP A 115 17.81 -12.68 -13.69
C ASP A 115 17.21 -12.79 -12.28
N LEU A 116 16.18 -13.62 -12.17
CA LEU A 116 15.49 -13.95 -10.92
C LEU A 116 16.09 -15.22 -10.32
N ARG A 117 16.73 -15.09 -9.16
CA ARG A 117 17.55 -16.15 -8.56
C ARG A 117 16.80 -16.96 -7.51
N LEU A 118 15.87 -16.33 -6.80
CA LEU A 118 15.05 -16.98 -5.76
C LEU A 118 13.57 -16.68 -5.99
N LYS A 119 12.73 -17.66 -5.67
CA LYS A 119 11.28 -17.56 -5.73
C LYS A 119 10.65 -18.13 -4.46
N GLY A 120 9.53 -17.57 -4.06
CA GLY A 120 8.67 -18.07 -3.00
C GLY A 120 7.27 -17.51 -3.17
N SER A 121 6.38 -17.78 -2.24
CA SER A 121 5.04 -17.19 -2.25
C SER A 121 4.47 -17.04 -0.85
N PHE A 122 3.43 -16.23 -0.73
CA PHE A 122 2.59 -16.13 0.45
C PHE A 122 1.13 -15.95 0.05
N HIS A 123 0.21 -16.16 0.98
CA HIS A 123 -1.23 -16.05 0.71
C HIS A 123 -1.86 -14.93 1.52
N VAL A 124 -2.71 -14.15 0.87
CA VAL A 124 -3.66 -13.25 1.52
C VAL A 124 -4.99 -13.97 1.63
N ARG A 125 -5.46 -14.21 2.85
CA ARG A 125 -6.61 -15.11 3.11
C ARG A 125 -7.98 -14.46 2.91
N ARG A 126 -8.05 -13.12 2.96
CA ARG A 126 -9.29 -12.35 2.83
C ARG A 126 -9.03 -11.05 2.07
N ARG A 127 -10.08 -10.49 1.49
CA ARG A 127 -10.02 -9.14 0.89
C ARG A 127 -9.63 -8.13 1.97
N LEU A 128 -8.64 -7.29 1.65
CA LEU A 128 -8.21 -6.17 2.47
C LEU A 128 -8.60 -4.87 1.77
N ALA A 129 -9.13 -3.91 2.51
CA ALA A 129 -9.55 -2.61 1.99
C ALA A 129 -9.43 -1.53 3.08
N ALA A 130 -9.68 -0.29 2.68
CA ALA A 130 -10.00 0.76 3.64
C ALA A 130 -11.41 0.54 4.21
N GLU A 131 -11.62 0.96 5.46
CA GLU A 131 -12.94 0.97 6.10
C GLU A 131 -13.10 2.34 6.75
N PHE A 132 -13.98 3.18 6.21
CA PHE A 132 -14.16 4.54 6.71
C PHE A 132 -15.34 4.63 7.66
N GLU A 133 -15.10 5.24 8.82
CA GLU A 133 -16.13 5.49 9.83
C GLU A 133 -16.17 6.97 10.21
N ILE A 134 -17.37 7.52 10.37
CA ILE A 134 -17.57 8.82 10.99
C ILE A 134 -17.50 8.62 12.50
N VAL A 135 -16.43 9.11 13.11
CA VAL A 135 -16.19 9.01 14.56
C VAL A 135 -16.97 10.08 15.31
N GLU A 136 -17.05 11.28 14.75
CA GLU A 136 -17.69 12.41 15.41
C GLU A 136 -18.24 13.42 14.40
N VAL A 137 -19.40 14.01 14.71
CA VAL A 137 -19.95 15.16 13.98
C VAL A 137 -20.28 16.26 14.99
N ARG A 138 -19.72 17.45 14.80
CA ARG A 138 -20.02 18.64 15.58
C ARG A 138 -20.59 19.72 14.69
N ARG A 139 -21.54 20.46 15.24
CA ARG A 139 -22.10 21.66 14.60
C ARG A 139 -21.79 22.87 15.46
N ARG A 140 -21.41 23.95 14.81
CA ARG A 140 -21.14 25.23 15.46
C ARG A 140 -21.77 26.35 14.66
N ASP A 141 -22.60 27.14 15.31
CA ASP A 141 -23.04 28.43 14.76
C ASP A 141 -21.88 29.43 14.80
N GLU A 142 -21.56 29.99 13.63
CA GLU A 142 -20.66 31.13 13.46
C GLU A 142 -21.51 32.29 12.90
N GLN A 143 -21.09 33.54 13.05
CA GLN A 143 -21.92 34.69 12.63
C GLN A 143 -22.35 34.57 11.15
N GLY A 144 -23.62 34.24 10.91
CA GLY A 144 -24.20 34.02 9.57
C GLY A 144 -23.90 32.67 8.92
N LEU A 145 -23.11 31.79 9.53
CA LEU A 145 -22.72 30.49 9.00
C LEU A 145 -22.97 29.36 10.00
N VAL A 146 -23.12 28.13 9.50
CA VAL A 146 -23.08 26.91 10.31
C VAL A 146 -21.88 26.09 9.86
N ALA A 147 -20.93 25.89 10.76
CA ALA A 147 -19.79 25.00 10.56
C ALA A 147 -20.17 23.58 10.99
N VAL A 148 -19.97 22.61 10.10
CA VAL A 148 -20.12 21.17 10.36
C VAL A 148 -18.73 20.56 10.33
N GLU A 149 -18.23 20.20 11.51
CA GLU A 149 -16.95 19.50 11.68
C GLU A 149 -17.22 17.99 11.78
N VAL A 150 -16.50 17.20 11.00
CA VAL A 150 -16.63 15.74 10.91
C VAL A 150 -15.25 15.14 11.17
N ILE A 151 -15.14 14.19 12.08
CA ILE A 151 -13.94 13.38 12.25
C ILE A 151 -14.19 12.04 11.59
N ILE A 152 -13.35 11.68 10.63
CA ILE A 152 -13.42 10.41 9.92
C ILE A 152 -12.14 9.64 10.18
N LYS A 153 -12.28 8.34 10.36
CA LYS A 153 -11.15 7.43 10.58
C LYS A 153 -11.17 6.30 9.56
N ASN A 154 -9.99 5.85 9.15
CA ASN A 154 -9.83 4.59 8.43
C ASN A 154 -9.51 3.48 9.43
N SER A 155 -10.46 2.58 9.69
CA SER A 155 -10.28 1.38 10.50
C SER A 155 -9.76 0.18 9.70
N GLY A 156 -9.71 0.30 8.37
CA GLY A 156 -9.18 -0.72 7.47
C GLY A 156 -7.64 -0.75 7.45
N VAL A 157 -7.11 -1.66 6.63
CA VAL A 157 -5.65 -1.94 6.55
C VAL A 157 -5.01 -1.47 5.24
N VAL A 158 -5.80 -0.88 4.35
CA VAL A 158 -5.33 -0.25 3.09
C VAL A 158 -5.60 1.25 3.16
N THR A 159 -4.67 2.06 2.63
CA THR A 159 -4.90 3.49 2.44
C THR A 159 -5.84 3.72 1.27
N ASP A 160 -6.88 4.53 1.43
CA ASP A 160 -7.73 4.95 0.31
C ASP A 160 -8.28 6.37 0.48
N MET A 161 -9.09 6.82 -0.48
CA MET A 161 -9.78 8.10 -0.47
C MET A 161 -11.20 7.95 0.07
N ALA A 162 -11.51 8.62 1.17
CA ALA A 162 -12.86 8.77 1.68
C ALA A 162 -13.55 9.98 1.04
N ASN A 163 -14.73 9.80 0.45
CA ASN A 163 -15.56 10.91 0.00
C ASN A 163 -16.61 11.26 1.05
N VAL A 164 -16.50 12.45 1.60
CA VAL A 164 -17.35 12.95 2.68
C VAL A 164 -18.36 13.90 2.07
N LYS A 165 -19.64 13.53 2.12
CA LYS A 165 -20.73 14.33 1.57
C LYS A 165 -21.55 14.92 2.70
N LEU A 166 -21.77 16.23 2.62
CA LEU A 166 -22.72 16.96 3.43
C LEU A 166 -24.03 17.06 2.66
N LEU A 167 -25.07 16.45 3.21
CA LEU A 167 -26.42 16.50 2.66
C LEU A 167 -27.25 17.52 3.44
N VAL A 168 -28.02 18.35 2.73
CA VAL A 168 -28.97 19.30 3.28
C VAL A 168 -30.33 19.02 2.63
N ASP A 169 -31.35 18.78 3.44
CA ASP A 169 -32.72 18.44 3.00
C ASP A 169 -32.77 17.33 1.93
N GLY A 170 -31.88 16.34 2.06
CA GLY A 170 -31.77 15.18 1.17
C GLY A 170 -30.91 15.39 -0.09
N GLY A 171 -30.47 16.62 -0.40
CA GLY A 171 -29.58 16.92 -1.52
C GLY A 171 -28.11 17.08 -1.11
N GLU A 172 -27.17 16.79 -2.01
CA GLU A 172 -25.74 17.06 -1.76
C GLU A 172 -25.48 18.58 -1.79
N ALA A 173 -25.07 19.12 -0.65
CA ALA A 173 -24.72 20.54 -0.51
C ALA A 173 -23.22 20.79 -0.72
N ALA A 174 -22.37 19.86 -0.28
CA ALA A 174 -20.93 19.92 -0.46
C ALA A 174 -20.30 18.53 -0.31
N SER A 175 -19.14 18.33 -0.92
CA SER A 175 -18.33 17.14 -0.73
C SER A 175 -16.84 17.46 -0.61
N LYS A 176 -16.11 16.61 0.12
CA LYS A 176 -14.66 16.69 0.30
C LYS A 176 -14.06 15.29 0.27
N THR A 177 -13.03 15.10 -0.54
CA THR A 177 -12.27 13.85 -0.60
C THR A 177 -11.03 13.95 0.29
N VAL A 178 -10.78 12.92 1.09
CA VAL A 178 -9.63 12.85 1.99
C VAL A 178 -8.96 11.50 1.87
N LYS A 179 -7.65 11.50 1.57
CA LYS A 179 -6.83 10.29 1.68
C LYS A 179 -6.52 10.02 3.15
N LEU A 180 -6.75 8.78 3.60
CA LEU A 180 -6.50 8.33 4.98
C LEU A 180 -5.75 7.00 4.98
N ALA A 181 -4.59 6.98 5.63
CA ALA A 181 -3.83 5.75 5.90
C ALA A 181 -4.52 4.88 6.96
N PRO A 182 -4.20 3.57 7.05
CA PRO A 182 -4.70 2.69 8.10
C PRO A 182 -4.52 3.29 9.50
N GLY A 183 -5.60 3.38 10.27
CA GLY A 183 -5.63 3.96 11.61
C GLY A 183 -5.62 5.49 11.66
N GLU A 184 -5.46 6.19 10.53
CA GLU A 184 -5.48 7.66 10.49
C GLU A 184 -6.90 8.19 10.71
N ALA A 185 -7.01 9.26 11.51
CA ALA A 185 -8.22 10.05 11.65
C ALA A 185 -7.98 11.49 11.20
N ARG A 186 -8.93 12.08 10.48
CA ARG A 186 -8.84 13.46 10.01
C ARG A 186 -10.13 14.23 10.22
N LYS A 187 -9.98 15.49 10.60
CA LYS A 187 -11.08 16.45 10.67
C LYS A 187 -11.36 17.05 9.30
N VAL A 188 -12.63 17.05 8.90
CA VAL A 188 -13.16 17.69 7.70
C VAL A 188 -14.20 18.71 8.14
N GLU A 189 -14.09 19.93 7.63
CA GLU A 189 -14.98 21.02 8.00
C GLU A 189 -15.75 21.52 6.77
N PHE A 190 -17.05 21.67 6.91
CA PHE A 190 -17.94 22.30 5.94
C PHE A 190 -18.52 23.57 6.55
N LYS A 191 -18.73 24.60 5.72
CA LYS A 191 -19.42 25.83 6.12
C LYS A 191 -20.64 26.03 5.24
N LEU A 192 -21.78 26.27 5.86
CA LEU A 192 -23.06 26.54 5.20
C LEU A 192 -23.56 27.94 5.58
N GLU A 193 -24.16 28.67 4.64
CA GLU A 193 -24.85 29.93 4.95
C GLU A 193 -26.10 29.70 5.75
N LYS A 194 -26.30 30.36 6.90
CA LYS A 194 -27.43 30.08 7.78
C LYS A 194 -28.77 30.20 7.04
N GLY A 195 -29.45 29.07 6.84
CA GLY A 195 -30.70 28.95 6.12
C GLY A 195 -31.80 28.26 6.94
N LYS A 196 -33.01 28.21 6.38
CA LYS A 196 -34.09 27.35 6.89
C LYS A 196 -33.94 25.97 6.27
N TRP A 197 -33.26 25.08 6.97
CA TRP A 197 -33.13 23.67 6.60
C TRP A 197 -33.86 22.84 7.64
N GLU A 198 -34.49 21.78 7.18
CA GLU A 198 -35.14 20.80 8.06
C GLU A 198 -34.12 19.76 8.53
N GLU A 199 -33.15 19.45 7.68
CA GLU A 199 -32.18 18.39 7.95
C GLU A 199 -30.79 18.66 7.37
N VAL A 200 -29.76 18.31 8.15
CA VAL A 200 -28.37 18.22 7.70
C VAL A 200 -27.85 16.84 8.07
N ARG A 201 -27.22 16.11 7.15
CA ARG A 201 -26.61 14.80 7.40
C ARG A 201 -25.22 14.75 6.77
N VAL A 202 -24.34 13.94 7.35
CA VAL A 202 -23.04 13.63 6.77
C VAL A 202 -23.04 12.16 6.39
N VAL A 203 -22.63 11.85 5.17
CA VAL A 203 -22.50 10.48 4.68
C VAL A 203 -21.12 10.25 4.08
N LEU A 204 -20.67 9.01 4.14
CA LEU A 204 -19.48 8.54 3.43
C LEU A 204 -19.92 7.81 2.18
N ASP A 205 -19.30 8.13 1.06
CA ASP A 205 -19.42 7.39 -0.19
C ASP A 205 -18.13 6.58 -0.37
N VAL A 206 -18.25 5.26 -0.48
CA VAL A 206 -17.14 4.28 -0.47
C VAL A 206 -17.22 3.37 -1.68
#